data_AF-A0A4D4J2B1-F1
#
_entry.id   AF-A0A4D4J2B1-F1
#
_cell.length_a   1.000
_cell.length_b   1.000
_cell.length_c   1.000
_cell.angle_alpha   90.00
_cell.angle_beta   90.00
_cell.angle_gamma   90.00
#
_symmetry.space_group_name_H-M   'P 1'
#
loop_
_entity.id
_entity.type
_entity.pdbx_description
1 polymer ?
#
loop_
_entity_poly.entity_id
_entity_poly.type
_entity_poly.pdbx_seq_one_letter_code
_entity_poly.pdbx_strand_id
1 'polypeptide(L)'
;MEVPQEMSAEAPSESEAEQSEGRTASGAPRSSTPLPTAPCSVVWSKGHPFVLEGTHGRARWVGVDDRGRPQRLTGADLQRRGWTSTRSR
;
A
#
# COMPACT_ATOMS: atom_id res chain seq x y z
N MET A 1 -36.03 59.54 20.69
CA MET A 1 -36.45 58.12 20.63
C MET A 1 -35.17 57.32 20.50
N GLU A 2 -34.60 56.97 21.64
CA GLU A 2 -33.36 56.21 21.71
C GLU A 2 -33.72 54.94 22.46
N VAL A 3 -33.69 53.82 21.76
CA VAL A 3 -33.81 52.48 22.35
C VAL A 3 -32.40 51.91 22.45
N PRO A 4 -31.87 51.62 23.64
CA PRO A 4 -30.65 50.85 23.75
C PRO A 4 -30.99 49.36 23.58
N GLN A 5 -30.41 48.69 22.58
CA GLN A 5 -30.56 47.25 22.41
C GLN A 5 -29.74 46.48 23.45
N GLU A 6 -30.44 45.61 24.15
CA GLU A 6 -29.94 44.62 25.10
C GLU A 6 -28.87 43.69 24.50
N MET A 7 -27.91 43.36 25.36
CA MET A 7 -27.01 42.22 25.26
C MET A 7 -27.80 40.91 25.11
N SER A 8 -27.44 40.07 24.12
CA SER A 8 -27.36 38.61 24.26
C SER A 8 -27.10 37.96 22.90
N ALA A 9 -25.86 37.52 22.69
CA ALA A 9 -25.57 36.22 22.07
C ALA A 9 -24.08 35.94 22.29
N GLU A 10 -23.86 35.04 23.23
CA GLU A 10 -22.63 34.44 23.68
C GLU A 10 -21.79 33.87 22.51
N ALA A 11 -20.46 33.98 22.67
CA ALA A 11 -19.48 33.51 21.73
C ALA A 11 -19.52 31.98 21.56
N PRO A 12 -19.22 31.42 20.37
CA PRO A 12 -18.76 30.05 20.28
C PRO A 12 -17.27 29.98 20.68
N SER A 13 -17.02 29.79 21.97
CA SER A 13 -16.00 28.85 22.46
C SER A 13 -16.71 27.49 22.48
N GLU A 14 -16.18 26.36 22.03
CA GLU A 14 -14.89 25.79 22.37
C GLU A 14 -14.35 25.01 21.15
N SER A 15 -13.14 25.37 20.69
CA SER A 15 -12.37 24.53 19.78
C SER A 15 -11.68 23.47 20.63
N GLU A 16 -12.33 22.32 20.79
CA GLU A 16 -11.78 21.21 21.57
C GLU A 16 -10.92 20.28 20.71
N ALA A 17 -9.68 20.15 21.17
CA ALA A 17 -8.85 18.95 21.15
C ALA A 17 -8.31 18.44 19.80
N GLU A 18 -7.24 19.09 19.36
CA GLU A 18 -5.91 18.47 19.23
C GLU A 18 -5.83 16.99 19.65
N GLN A 19 -5.80 16.05 18.69
CA GLN A 19 -5.10 14.75 18.72
C GLN A 19 -4.96 14.30 17.24
N SER A 20 -3.82 14.16 16.59
CA SER A 20 -2.53 13.65 17.04
C SER A 20 -1.44 14.14 16.08
N GLU A 21 -0.66 15.15 16.49
CA GLU A 21 0.68 15.33 15.95
C GLU A 21 1.55 14.20 16.51
N GLY A 22 1.67 13.13 15.74
CA GLY A 22 2.35 11.91 16.20
C GLY A 22 2.74 10.97 15.08
N ARG A 23 3.01 11.49 13.90
CA ARG A 23 3.79 10.75 12.91
C ARG A 23 4.84 11.69 12.37
N THR A 24 5.87 11.90 13.19
CA THR A 24 7.19 12.26 12.69
C THR A 24 7.46 11.34 11.51
N ALA A 25 7.30 11.86 10.30
CA ALA A 25 7.90 11.29 9.12
C ALA A 25 9.39 11.36 9.42
N SER A 26 9.90 10.29 10.01
CA SER A 26 11.33 10.05 10.14
C SER A 26 11.83 9.91 8.72
N GLY A 27 12.09 11.06 8.11
CA GLY A 27 12.91 11.23 6.94
C GLY A 27 14.33 10.85 7.33
N ALA A 28 14.55 9.58 7.62
CA ALA A 28 15.85 9.01 7.37
C ALA A 28 16.11 9.27 5.88
N PRO A 29 17.25 9.85 5.48
CA PRO A 29 17.70 9.71 4.11
C PRO A 29 17.89 8.20 3.93
N ARG A 30 16.85 7.54 3.40
CA ARG A 30 16.96 6.17 2.92
C ARG A 30 18.02 6.31 1.85
N SER A 31 19.25 5.90 2.16
CA SER A 31 20.31 5.68 1.20
C SER A 31 19.63 5.13 -0.04
N SER A 32 19.59 5.95 -1.09
CA SER A 32 18.93 5.61 -2.34
C SER A 32 19.81 4.61 -3.04
N THR A 33 20.00 3.45 -2.42
CA THR A 33 20.48 2.27 -3.10
C THR A 33 19.55 2.14 -4.28
N PRO A 34 20.05 2.30 -5.51
CA PRO A 34 19.21 2.20 -6.68
C PRO A 34 18.47 0.87 -6.57
N LEU A 35 17.14 0.93 -6.68
CA LEU A 35 16.33 -0.29 -6.69
C LEU A 35 16.94 -1.19 -7.77
N PRO A 36 17.22 -2.46 -7.49
CA PRO A 36 17.64 -3.39 -8.53
C PRO A 36 16.45 -3.58 -9.47
N THR A 37 16.34 -2.72 -10.49
CA THR A 37 15.27 -2.74 -11.50
C THR A 37 15.58 -3.73 -12.62
N ALA A 38 16.32 -4.80 -12.30
CA ALA A 38 16.43 -5.92 -13.24
C ALA A 38 15.00 -6.34 -13.64
N PRO A 39 14.74 -6.63 -14.92
CA PRO A 39 13.38 -6.89 -15.39
C PRO A 39 12.84 -8.15 -14.70
N CYS A 40 12.00 -7.96 -13.68
CA CYS A 40 11.26 -9.04 -13.05
C CYS A 40 10.02 -9.34 -13.91
N SER A 41 9.81 -10.59 -14.32
CA SER A 41 8.52 -10.96 -14.91
C SER A 41 7.45 -10.95 -13.82
N VAL A 42 6.28 -10.37 -14.13
CA VAL A 42 5.13 -10.34 -13.22
C VAL A 42 3.96 -11.02 -13.92
N VAL A 43 3.23 -11.84 -13.17
CA VAL A 43 2.04 -12.56 -13.61
C VAL A 43 0.98 -12.48 -12.53
N TRP A 44 -0.28 -12.72 -12.91
CA TRP A 44 -1.41 -12.70 -12.00
C TRP A 44 -2.00 -14.09 -11.90
N SER A 45 -2.25 -14.56 -10.69
CA SER A 45 -2.99 -15.80 -10.45
C SER A 45 -4.02 -15.54 -9.36
N LYS A 46 -5.28 -15.92 -9.60
CA LYS A 46 -6.42 -15.68 -8.68
C LYS A 46 -6.60 -14.21 -8.24
N GLY A 47 -6.16 -13.24 -9.05
CA GLY A 47 -6.22 -11.82 -8.69
C GLY A 47 -5.04 -11.30 -7.87
N HIS A 48 -4.04 -12.14 -7.59
CA HIS A 48 -2.83 -11.77 -6.87
C HIS A 48 -1.61 -11.70 -7.78
N PRO A 49 -0.74 -10.68 -7.60
CA PRO A 49 0.49 -10.57 -8.36
C PRO A 49 1.53 -11.56 -7.83
N PHE A 50 2.22 -12.20 -8.76
CA PHE A 50 3.39 -13.04 -8.51
C PHE A 50 4.55 -12.49 -9.32
N VAL A 51 5.70 -12.32 -8.67
CA VAL A 51 6.93 -11.80 -9.26
C VAL A 51 7.92 -12.96 -9.41
N LEU A 52 8.59 -13.03 -10.55
CA LEU A 52 9.67 -13.98 -10.76
C LEU A 52 10.91 -13.50 -10.01
N GLU A 53 11.30 -14.23 -8.96
CA GLU A 53 12.57 -14.07 -8.28
C GLU A 53 13.59 -15.11 -8.76
N GLY A 54 14.84 -14.67 -8.91
CA GLY A 54 16.00 -15.50 -9.18
C GLY A 54 16.45 -15.51 -10.63
N THR A 55 17.74 -15.80 -10.83
CA THR A 55 18.38 -15.99 -12.14
C THR A 55 18.73 -17.48 -12.32
N HIS A 56 18.68 -17.96 -13.57
CA HIS A 56 19.08 -19.30 -14.06
C HIS A 56 19.12 -20.45 -13.03
N GLY A 57 18.08 -21.31 -13.06
CA GLY A 57 18.07 -22.60 -12.34
C GLY A 57 17.39 -22.60 -10.96
N ARG A 58 17.14 -21.42 -10.37
CA ARG A 58 16.40 -21.26 -9.10
C ARG A 58 15.23 -20.29 -9.19
N ALA A 59 14.67 -20.10 -10.38
CA ALA A 59 13.53 -19.23 -10.60
C ALA A 59 12.31 -19.69 -9.76
N ARG A 60 11.78 -18.78 -8.94
CA ARG A 60 10.58 -18.97 -8.12
C ARG A 60 9.64 -17.80 -8.31
N TRP A 61 8.34 -18.07 -8.30
CA TRP A 61 7.31 -17.05 -8.30
C TRP A 61 6.94 -16.72 -6.86
N VAL A 62 7.09 -15.46 -6.47
CA VAL A 62 6.80 -14.99 -5.12
C VAL A 62 5.65 -14.01 -5.16
N GLY A 63 4.64 -14.25 -4.34
CA GLY A 63 3.44 -13.44 -4.27
C GLY A 63 2.68 -13.71 -2.98
N VAL A 64 1.40 -13.41 -2.98
CA VAL A 64 0.50 -13.66 -1.85
C VAL A 64 -0.69 -14.49 -2.29
N ASP A 65 -1.28 -15.24 -1.37
CA ASP A 65 -2.57 -15.90 -1.58
C ASP A 65 -3.76 -14.98 -1.27
N ASP A 66 -4.97 -15.51 -1.44
CA ASP A 66 -6.24 -14.83 -1.16
C ASP A 66 -6.39 -14.41 0.32
N ARG A 67 -5.56 -14.96 1.21
CA ARG A 67 -5.54 -14.66 2.66
C ARG A 67 -4.42 -13.69 3.02
N GLY A 68 -3.68 -13.17 2.03
CA GLY A 68 -2.53 -12.30 2.22
C GLY A 68 -1.29 -13.02 2.76
N ARG A 69 -1.25 -14.36 2.74
CA ARG A 69 -0.09 -15.11 3.20
C ARG A 69 0.97 -15.14 2.10
N PRO A 70 2.25 -14.93 2.44
CA PRO A 70 3.33 -15.02 1.46
C PRO A 70 3.42 -16.44 0.90
N GLN A 71 3.44 -16.56 -0.43
CA GLN A 71 3.49 -17.83 -1.13
C GLN A 71 4.64 -17.85 -2.14
N ARG A 72 5.34 -19.00 -2.19
CA ARG A 72 6.38 -19.29 -3.19
C ARG A 72 5.89 -20.43 -4.07
N LEU A 73 5.87 -20.19 -5.37
CA LEU A 73 5.37 -21.13 -6.38
C LEU A 73 6.48 -21.46 -7.39
N THR A 74 6.41 -22.66 -7.94
CA THR A 74 7.20 -23.03 -9.12
C THR A 74 6.47 -22.61 -10.40
N GLY A 75 7.17 -22.62 -11.54
CA GLY A 75 6.51 -22.40 -12.83
C GLY A 75 5.39 -23.42 -13.11
N ALA A 76 5.59 -24.68 -12.71
CA ALA A 76 4.60 -25.75 -12.84
C ALA A 76 3.37 -25.51 -11.94
N ASP A 77 3.53 -24.99 -10.73
CA ASP A 77 2.41 -24.63 -9.87
C ASP A 77 1.57 -23.51 -10.48
N LEU A 78 2.24 -22.52 -11.04
CA LEU A 78 1.59 -21.38 -11.67
C LEU A 78 0.78 -21.85 -12.89
N GLN A 79 1.38 -22.68 -13.77
CA GLN A 79 0.70 -23.28 -14.92
C GLN A 79 -0.55 -24.07 -14.52
N ARG A 80 -0.47 -24.88 -13.45
CA ARG A 80 -1.63 -25.64 -12.95
C ARG A 80 -2.75 -24.75 -12.40
N ARG A 81 -2.40 -23.61 -11.80
CA ARG A 81 -3.37 -22.66 -11.22
C ARG A 81 -4.01 -21.75 -12.26
N GLY A 82 -3.38 -21.63 -13.44
CA GLY A 82 -3.71 -20.59 -14.40
C GLY A 82 -3.13 -19.24 -13.97
N TRP A 83 -2.55 -18.54 -14.93
CA TRP A 83 -2.01 -17.21 -14.74
C TRP A 83 -2.20 -16.35 -15.98
N THR A 84 -2.16 -15.04 -15.80
CA THR A 84 -2.23 -14.05 -16.88
C THR A 84 -1.06 -13.06 -16.78
N SER A 85 -0.59 -12.57 -17.92
CA SER A 85 0.46 -11.53 -17.96
C SER A 85 -0.08 -10.14 -17.60
N THR A 86 -1.39 -9.95 -17.66
CA THR A 86 -2.08 -8.70 -17.32
C THR A 86 -2.99 -8.91 -16.13
N ARG A 87 -3.23 -7.86 -15.35
CA ARG A 87 -4.32 -7.82 -14.38
C ARG A 87 -5.61 -7.71 -15.19
N SER A 88 -6.42 -8.76 -15.21
CA SER A 88 -7.79 -8.68 -15.74
C SER A 88 -8.52 -7.55 -15.00
N ARG A 89 -9.11 -6.60 -15.74
CA ARG A 89 -9.82 -5.45 -15.18
C ARG A 89 -11.14 -5.85 -14.55
#